data_AF-A0A7S1SCJ6-F1
#
_entry.id   AF-A0A7S1SCJ6-F1
#
_cell.length_a   1.000
_cell.length_b   1.000
_cell.length_c   1.000
_cell.angle_alpha   90.00
_cell.angle_beta   90.00
_cell.angle_gamma   90.00
#
_symmetry.space_group_name_H-M   'P 1'
#
loop_
_entity.id
_entity.type
_entity.pdbx_description
1 polymer ?
#
loop_
_entity_poly.entity_id
_entity_poly.type
_entity_poly.pdbx_seq_one_letter_code
_entity_poly.pdbx_strand_id
1 'polypeptide(L)'
;VRGQQVFTGAPVESFLMILAVALIAFGLGASEEGQAVVPIHFSTGSLFQPELLVIVTGTFFASVAERKVLHDVEAVMGGVWVFGQLVLFSMLGSRTTPSIFPKLPSMIPIMAVGLVFRFIGVLLATFITLKMTPPEQCPFHRSTALLDACFCFLSTVPRATIQGALGSVPVTMRFFQHCEKAHTAQETISLGARLYIVVMSVGGMILLNLVGARILESTAATRAAEGVLVQEEENGQDPLQAVSEMYSLTPEQVQDVIRRAAELEAEEEDEEGGPSMNDMQRSLSDPTSDSKSRSMLLLPVEAPPEPAEEPEAQAVRSRRAGRKHQVCRLKTGLVFAQFDMAWSQVAYSASDRFKQKGESMDKQLLPKRRRSVQQL
;
A
#
# COMPACT_ATOMS: atom_id res chain seq x y z
N VAL A 1 -14.28 45.40 7.29
CA VAL A 1 -13.07 45.18 6.46
C VAL A 1 -13.07 43.72 6.06
N ARG A 2 -13.30 43.39 4.78
CA ARG A 2 -13.17 42.00 4.28
C ARG A 2 -11.67 41.73 4.13
N GLY A 3 -11.14 40.78 4.89
CA GLY A 3 -9.73 40.40 4.78
C GLY A 3 -9.44 39.93 3.37
N GLN A 4 -8.41 40.48 2.73
CA GLN A 4 -7.88 39.93 1.48
C GLN A 4 -7.33 38.54 1.79
N GLN A 5 -7.83 37.53 1.07
CA GLN A 5 -7.31 36.18 1.14
C GLN A 5 -5.94 36.19 0.44
N VAL A 6 -4.87 36.14 1.24
CA VAL A 6 -3.47 36.21 0.75
C VAL A 6 -3.07 34.91 0.02
N PHE A 7 -3.78 33.81 0.29
CA PHE A 7 -3.56 32.51 -0.34
C PHE A 7 -4.66 32.22 -1.36
N THR A 8 -4.26 31.86 -2.58
CA THR A 8 -5.18 31.45 -3.65
C THR A 8 -5.77 30.07 -3.41
N GLY A 9 -5.20 29.31 -2.46
CA GLY A 9 -5.60 27.93 -2.19
C GLY A 9 -5.05 26.96 -3.23
N ALA A 10 -4.06 27.38 -4.02
CA ALA A 10 -3.39 26.52 -4.97
C ALA A 10 -2.58 25.43 -4.22
N PRO A 11 -2.53 24.18 -4.72
CA PRO A 11 -1.78 23.09 -4.11
C PRO A 11 -0.29 23.42 -3.86
N VAL A 12 0.29 24.23 -4.74
CA VAL A 12 1.69 24.68 -4.64
C VAL A 12 1.91 25.55 -3.40
N GLU A 13 0.94 26.40 -3.05
CA GLU A 13 1.03 27.24 -1.84
C GLU A 13 0.97 26.39 -0.57
N SER A 14 0.06 25.40 -0.53
CA SER A 14 -0.04 24.46 0.59
C SER A 14 1.25 23.65 0.74
N PHE A 15 1.82 23.19 -0.37
CA PHE A 15 3.10 22.49 -0.35
C PHE A 15 4.25 23.38 0.14
N LEU A 16 4.36 24.62 -0.37
CA LEU A 16 5.40 25.56 0.06
C LEU A 16 5.26 25.93 1.53
N MET A 17 4.03 26.05 2.04
CA MET A 17 3.76 26.24 3.47
C MET A 17 4.25 25.04 4.29
N ILE A 18 3.92 23.81 3.90
CA ILE A 18 4.37 22.60 4.58
C ILE A 18 5.89 22.51 4.55
N LEU A 19 6.52 22.81 3.41
CA LEU A 19 7.98 22.81 3.27
C LEU A 19 8.62 23.88 4.15
N ALA A 20 8.08 25.11 4.18
CA ALA A 20 8.57 26.18 5.02
C ALA A 20 8.46 25.80 6.51
N VAL A 21 7.33 25.23 6.92
CA VAL A 21 7.12 24.75 8.29
C VAL A 21 8.09 23.61 8.63
N ALA A 22 8.31 22.67 7.70
CA ALA A 22 9.27 21.58 7.88
C ALA A 22 10.72 22.09 7.97
N LEU A 23 11.09 23.10 7.18
CA LEU A 23 12.41 23.75 7.23
C LEU A 23 12.59 24.55 8.52
N ILE A 24 11.56 25.25 9.00
CA ILE A 24 11.57 25.92 10.30
C ILE A 24 11.72 24.88 11.40
N ALA A 25 10.94 23.79 11.37
CA ALA A 25 11.07 22.69 12.32
C ALA A 25 12.49 22.10 12.32
N PHE A 26 13.07 21.90 11.15
CA PHE A 26 14.44 21.41 11.01
C PHE A 26 15.46 22.42 11.55
N GLY A 27 15.29 23.71 11.25
CA GLY A 27 16.16 24.79 11.74
C GLY A 27 16.06 24.99 13.25
N LEU A 28 14.88 24.83 13.85
CA LEU A 28 14.69 24.86 15.29
C LEU A 28 15.26 23.61 16.00
N GLY A 29 15.25 22.47 15.30
CA GLY A 29 15.87 21.23 15.78
C GLY A 29 17.38 21.19 15.60
N ALA A 30 17.93 21.93 14.63
CA ALA A 30 19.35 22.04 14.40
C ALA A 30 19.97 23.05 15.38
N SER A 31 20.95 22.61 16.15
CA SER A 31 21.74 23.49 17.02
C SER A 31 23.21 23.26 16.78
N GLU A 32 23.97 24.36 16.75
CA GLU A 32 25.42 24.36 16.53
C GLU A 32 26.19 23.61 17.63
N GLU A 33 25.60 23.50 18.83
CA GLU A 33 26.21 22.81 19.98
C GLU A 33 25.56 21.45 20.28
N GLY A 34 24.67 20.97 19.40
CA GLY A 34 23.92 19.73 19.61
C GLY A 34 22.79 19.84 20.66
N GLN A 35 22.46 21.04 21.14
CA GLN A 35 21.32 21.29 22.02
C GLN A 35 20.20 22.03 21.29
N ALA A 36 19.11 21.36 20.93
CA ALA A 36 18.00 21.95 20.16
C ALA A 36 17.57 23.33 20.68
N VAL A 37 17.42 24.30 19.76
CA VAL A 37 17.09 25.71 20.06
C VAL A 37 15.79 25.81 20.85
N VAL A 38 14.84 24.93 20.52
CA VAL A 38 13.65 24.71 21.33
C VAL A 38 13.81 23.34 22.01
N PRO A 39 14.02 23.28 23.33
CA PRO A 39 14.04 22.03 24.06
C PRO A 39 12.62 21.45 24.07
N ILE A 40 12.29 20.69 23.03
CA ILE A 40 11.11 19.85 23.05
C ILE A 40 11.45 18.76 24.07
N HIS A 41 10.88 18.87 25.27
CA HIS A 41 11.18 18.03 26.45
C HIS A 41 10.81 16.53 26.25
N PHE A 42 10.72 16.04 25.01
CA PHE A 42 10.49 14.64 24.68
C PHE A 42 11.67 13.74 25.09
N SER A 43 12.91 14.23 24.97
CA SER A 43 14.10 13.75 25.70
C SER A 43 15.33 14.55 25.25
N THR A 44 16.23 14.91 26.15
CA THR A 44 17.55 15.45 25.77
C THR A 44 18.33 14.41 24.96
N GLY A 45 18.80 14.77 23.77
CA GLY A 45 19.67 13.91 22.94
C GLY A 45 18.97 12.88 22.06
N SER A 46 17.68 13.05 21.73
CA SER A 46 17.04 12.15 20.75
C SER A 46 17.67 12.32 19.36
N LEU A 47 18.05 11.20 18.76
CA LEU A 47 18.72 11.10 17.45
C LEU A 47 17.90 11.62 16.26
N PHE A 48 16.63 11.95 16.50
CA PHE A 48 15.65 12.27 15.46
C PHE A 48 14.73 13.42 15.81
N GLN A 49 15.16 14.36 16.66
CA GLN A 49 14.31 15.48 17.03
C GLN A 49 13.76 16.26 15.83
N PRO A 50 14.56 16.66 14.81
CA PRO A 50 14.02 17.40 13.69
C PRO A 50 13.09 16.55 12.81
N GLU A 51 13.41 15.28 12.56
CA GLU A 51 12.56 14.37 11.77
C GLU A 51 11.24 14.08 12.48
N LEU A 52 11.27 13.85 13.80
CA LEU A 52 10.06 13.66 14.60
C LEU A 52 9.20 14.92 14.61
N LEU A 53 9.80 16.10 14.71
CA LEU A 53 9.04 17.36 14.66
C LEU A 53 8.34 17.52 13.32
N VAL A 54 9.02 17.24 12.21
CA VAL A 54 8.40 17.25 10.86
C VAL A 54 7.23 16.27 10.78
N ILE A 55 7.38 15.05 11.32
CA ILE A 55 6.30 14.04 11.35
C ILE A 55 5.10 14.54 12.18
N VAL A 56 5.35 15.06 13.39
CA VAL A 56 4.30 15.56 14.28
C VAL A 56 3.57 16.74 13.64
N THR A 57 4.29 17.69 13.07
CA THR A 57 3.70 18.84 12.40
C THR A 57 2.92 18.45 11.15
N GLY A 58 3.44 17.51 10.34
CA GLY A 58 2.72 16.97 9.19
C GLY A 58 1.43 16.25 9.59
N THR A 59 1.46 15.52 10.71
CA THR A 59 0.28 14.81 11.25
C THR A 59 -0.77 15.76 11.81
N PHE A 60 -0.33 16.81 12.52
CA PHE A 60 -1.21 17.87 13.00
C PHE A 60 -1.83 18.64 11.83
N PHE A 61 -1.06 18.92 10.77
CA PHE A 61 -1.61 19.50 9.55
C PHE A 61 -2.66 18.58 8.94
N ALA A 62 -2.36 17.27 8.78
CA ALA A 62 -3.29 16.31 8.21
C ALA A 62 -4.58 16.15 9.02
N SER A 63 -4.53 16.32 10.35
CA SER A 63 -5.73 16.24 11.20
C SER A 63 -6.61 17.49 11.14
N VAL A 64 -6.06 18.65 10.78
CA VAL A 64 -6.78 19.94 10.71
C VAL A 64 -7.18 20.31 9.28
N ALA A 65 -6.44 19.84 8.27
CA ALA A 65 -6.68 20.17 6.86
C ALA A 65 -7.95 19.53 6.29
N GLU A 66 -8.58 20.21 5.34
CA GLU A 66 -9.70 19.66 4.57
C GLU A 66 -9.23 18.50 3.68
N ARG A 67 -10.05 17.46 3.52
CA ARG A 67 -9.71 16.24 2.75
C ARG A 67 -9.24 16.54 1.32
N LYS A 68 -9.81 17.55 0.67
CA LYS A 68 -9.41 17.95 -0.68
C LYS A 68 -7.95 18.43 -0.72
N VAL A 69 -7.61 19.34 0.19
CA VAL A 69 -6.23 19.86 0.34
C VAL A 69 -5.27 18.73 0.72
N LEU A 70 -5.71 17.81 1.59
CA LEU A 70 -4.91 16.67 2.01
C LEU A 70 -4.54 15.75 0.83
N HIS A 71 -5.50 15.41 -0.03
CA HIS A 71 -5.23 14.60 -1.23
C HIS A 71 -4.29 15.28 -2.23
N ASP A 72 -4.45 16.60 -2.41
CA ASP A 72 -3.55 17.37 -3.28
C ASP A 72 -2.12 17.39 -2.71
N VAL A 73 -1.98 17.61 -1.40
CA VAL A 73 -0.70 17.55 -0.68
C VAL A 73 -0.08 16.16 -0.74
N GLU A 74 -0.88 15.11 -0.55
CA GLU A 74 -0.43 13.71 -0.63
C GLU A 74 0.16 13.40 -2.02
N ALA A 75 -0.50 13.85 -3.09
CA ALA A 75 -0.01 13.65 -4.45
C ALA A 75 1.34 14.35 -4.68
N VAL A 76 1.49 15.59 -4.21
CA VAL A 76 2.76 16.33 -4.29
C VAL A 76 3.84 15.66 -3.45
N MET A 77 3.51 15.23 -2.22
CA MET A 77 4.44 14.56 -1.31
C MET A 77 4.87 13.19 -1.82
N GLY A 78 3.99 12.46 -2.51
CA GLY A 78 4.35 11.24 -3.22
C GLY A 78 5.42 11.49 -4.29
N GLY A 79 5.30 12.58 -5.05
CA GLY A 79 6.32 12.98 -6.03
C GLY A 79 7.67 13.30 -5.39
N VAL A 80 7.67 14.12 -4.33
CA VAL A 80 8.88 14.48 -3.58
C VAL A 80 9.52 13.24 -2.92
N TRP A 81 8.71 12.32 -2.39
CA TRP A 81 9.18 11.07 -1.82
C TRP A 81 9.92 10.21 -2.84
N VAL A 82 9.33 9.99 -4.01
CA VAL A 82 9.96 9.20 -5.09
C VAL A 82 11.26 9.85 -5.53
N PHE A 83 11.28 11.17 -5.70
CA PHE A 83 12.50 11.89 -6.04
C PHE A 83 13.58 11.76 -4.95
N GLY A 84 13.22 11.98 -3.68
CA GLY A 84 14.12 11.84 -2.54
C GLY A 84 14.68 10.44 -2.42
N GLN A 85 13.86 9.41 -2.68
CA GLN A 85 14.28 8.03 -2.70
C GLN A 85 15.34 7.75 -3.78
N LEU A 86 15.19 8.30 -4.99
CA LEU A 86 16.19 8.17 -6.06
C LEU A 86 17.52 8.83 -5.69
N VAL A 87 17.48 10.03 -5.11
CA VAL A 87 18.69 10.75 -4.66
C VAL A 87 19.36 10.00 -3.52
N LEU A 88 18.61 9.55 -2.51
CA LEU A 88 19.14 8.79 -1.37
C LEU A 88 19.81 7.49 -1.83
N PHE A 89 19.18 6.73 -2.72
CA PHE A 89 19.79 5.50 -3.23
C PHE A 89 21.01 5.77 -4.11
N SER A 90 21.03 6.87 -4.88
CA SER A 90 22.20 7.28 -5.64
C SER A 90 23.38 7.62 -4.71
N MET A 91 23.14 8.43 -3.65
CA MET A 91 24.17 8.79 -2.67
C MET A 91 24.67 7.61 -1.84
N LEU A 92 23.79 6.68 -1.47
CA LEU A 92 24.16 5.44 -0.77
C LEU A 92 24.96 4.51 -1.70
N GLY A 93 24.55 4.42 -2.96
CA GLY A 93 25.24 3.65 -4.00
C GLY A 93 26.66 4.17 -4.22
N SER A 94 26.84 5.48 -4.38
CA SER A 94 28.17 6.08 -4.61
C SER A 94 29.14 5.91 -3.44
N ARG A 95 28.64 5.68 -2.21
CA ARG A 95 29.45 5.42 -1.01
C ARG A 95 29.75 3.94 -0.77
N THR A 96 29.25 3.07 -1.64
CA THR A 96 29.42 1.62 -1.53
C THR A 96 30.60 1.15 -2.36
N THR A 97 31.74 0.88 -1.71
CA THR A 97 32.93 0.33 -2.38
C THR A 97 32.80 -1.20 -2.47
N PRO A 98 33.12 -1.85 -3.62
CA PRO A 98 33.00 -3.31 -3.76
C PRO A 98 33.87 -4.12 -2.79
N SER A 99 34.85 -3.49 -2.12
CA SER A 99 35.65 -4.09 -1.06
C SER A 99 34.85 -4.54 0.18
N ILE A 100 33.58 -4.14 0.31
CA ILE A 100 32.73 -4.56 1.43
C ILE A 100 32.14 -5.96 1.28
N PHE A 101 31.99 -6.47 0.04
CA PHE A 101 31.30 -7.74 -0.23
C PHE A 101 32.01 -8.98 0.35
N PRO A 102 33.35 -9.09 0.39
CA PRO A 102 34.02 -10.20 1.05
C PRO A 102 33.72 -10.31 2.55
N LYS A 103 33.32 -9.21 3.20
CA LYS A 103 32.89 -9.20 4.61
C LYS A 103 31.41 -9.56 4.80
N LEU A 104 30.66 -9.83 3.73
CA LEU A 104 29.24 -10.17 3.81
C LEU A 104 28.96 -11.44 4.63
N PRO A 105 29.69 -12.57 4.46
CA PRO A 105 29.38 -13.80 5.19
C PRO A 105 29.43 -13.65 6.72
N SER A 106 30.29 -12.79 7.25
CA SER A 106 30.36 -12.53 8.69
C SER A 106 29.21 -11.67 9.21
N MET A 107 28.54 -10.90 8.34
CA MET A 107 27.39 -10.06 8.70
C MET A 107 26.05 -10.80 8.58
N ILE A 108 25.95 -11.83 7.74
CA ILE A 108 24.71 -12.59 7.51
C ILE A 108 24.04 -13.06 8.82
N PRO A 109 24.75 -13.65 9.81
CA PRO A 109 24.11 -14.11 11.05
C PRO A 109 23.47 -12.96 11.83
N ILE A 110 24.13 -11.80 11.90
CA ILE A 110 23.62 -10.62 12.60
C ILE A 110 22.36 -10.10 11.89
N MET A 111 22.39 -10.06 10.55
CA MET A 111 21.24 -9.67 9.74
C MET A 111 20.06 -10.63 9.91
N ALA A 112 20.33 -11.93 9.93
CA ALA A 112 19.32 -12.97 10.09
C ALA A 112 18.63 -12.86 11.46
N VAL A 113 19.41 -12.67 12.54
CA VAL A 113 18.85 -12.46 13.88
C VAL A 113 17.94 -11.23 13.91
N GLY A 114 18.38 -10.10 13.34
CA GLY A 114 17.55 -8.89 13.26
C GLY A 114 16.26 -9.10 12.45
N LEU A 115 16.31 -9.91 11.39
CA LEU A 115 15.14 -10.26 10.59
C LEU A 115 14.16 -11.18 11.31
N VAL A 116 14.66 -12.15 12.08
CA VAL A 116 13.84 -13.02 12.91
C VAL A 116 13.10 -12.21 13.96
N PHE A 117 13.79 -11.32 14.69
CA PHE A 117 13.13 -10.44 15.66
C PHE A 117 12.09 -9.52 15.00
N ARG A 118 12.39 -8.99 13.81
CA ARG A 118 11.40 -8.20 13.05
C ARG A 118 10.19 -9.04 12.66
N PHE A 119 10.38 -10.27 12.18
CA PHE A 119 9.29 -11.17 11.83
C PHE A 119 8.41 -11.49 13.04
N ILE A 120 9.01 -11.81 14.19
CA ILE A 120 8.30 -12.05 15.45
C ILE A 120 7.51 -10.81 15.85
N GLY A 121 8.09 -9.61 15.73
CA GLY A 121 7.40 -8.35 16.03
C GLY A 121 6.18 -8.11 15.14
N VAL A 122 6.29 -8.36 13.84
CA VAL A 122 5.16 -8.26 12.89
C VAL A 122 4.09 -9.29 13.22
N LEU A 123 4.49 -10.53 13.46
CA LEU A 123 3.59 -11.62 13.82
C LEU A 123 2.80 -11.30 15.09
N LEU A 124 3.50 -10.82 16.13
CA LEU A 124 2.88 -10.40 17.39
C LEU A 124 1.92 -9.24 17.16
N ALA A 125 2.30 -8.24 16.36
CA ALA A 125 1.43 -7.11 16.03
C ALA A 125 0.14 -7.59 15.33
N THR A 126 0.26 -8.45 14.31
CA THR A 126 -0.90 -9.02 13.61
C THR A 126 -1.82 -9.80 14.57
N PHE A 127 -1.27 -10.63 15.45
CA PHE A 127 -2.06 -11.37 16.44
C PHE A 127 -2.72 -10.46 17.49
N ILE A 128 -2.03 -9.43 17.96
CA ILE A 128 -2.60 -8.44 18.88
C ILE A 128 -3.75 -7.70 18.18
N THR A 129 -3.57 -7.25 16.94
CA THR A 129 -4.61 -6.60 16.15
C THR A 129 -5.83 -7.50 15.98
N LEU A 130 -5.63 -8.78 15.65
CA LEU A 130 -6.70 -9.78 15.56
C LEU A 130 -7.44 -10.01 16.88
N LYS A 131 -6.75 -9.91 18.01
CA LYS A 131 -7.35 -10.11 19.34
C LYS A 131 -8.08 -8.88 19.86
N MET A 132 -7.56 -7.68 19.55
CA MET A 132 -8.10 -6.41 20.06
C MET A 132 -9.20 -5.83 19.19
N THR A 133 -9.22 -6.15 17.89
CA THR A 133 -10.22 -5.64 16.97
C THR A 133 -11.44 -6.55 16.96
N PRO A 134 -12.66 -6.03 17.12
CA PRO A 134 -13.88 -6.82 16.96
C PRO A 134 -13.92 -7.53 15.60
N PRO A 135 -14.49 -8.75 15.50
CA PRO A 135 -14.51 -9.53 14.27
C PRO A 135 -15.12 -8.76 13.08
N GLU A 136 -16.16 -7.97 13.33
CA GLU A 136 -16.88 -7.19 12.32
C GLU A 136 -16.04 -6.07 11.68
N GLN A 137 -14.99 -5.61 12.38
CA GLN A 137 -14.16 -4.48 11.93
C GLN A 137 -12.73 -4.92 11.59
N CYS A 138 -12.40 -6.20 11.76
CA CYS A 138 -11.04 -6.67 11.54
C CYS A 138 -10.84 -7.00 10.05
N PRO A 139 -9.88 -6.34 9.36
CA PRO A 139 -9.57 -6.65 7.97
C PRO A 139 -8.82 -7.99 7.80
N PHE A 140 -8.48 -8.64 8.92
CA PHE A 140 -7.71 -9.88 8.98
C PHE A 140 -8.59 -11.05 9.43
N HIS A 141 -8.45 -12.19 8.75
CA HIS A 141 -9.13 -13.43 9.13
C HIS A 141 -8.17 -14.32 9.93
N ARG A 142 -8.69 -15.13 10.87
CA ARG A 142 -7.83 -16.02 11.68
C ARG A 142 -7.15 -17.09 10.84
N SER A 143 -7.83 -17.59 9.81
CA SER A 143 -7.30 -18.58 8.86
C SER A 143 -6.14 -18.02 8.03
N THR A 144 -6.21 -16.73 7.65
CA THR A 144 -5.18 -16.05 6.83
C THR A 144 -4.15 -15.30 7.65
N ALA A 145 -4.23 -15.32 8.99
CA ALA A 145 -3.38 -14.51 9.87
C ALA A 145 -1.87 -14.67 9.61
N LEU A 146 -1.41 -15.90 9.36
CA LEU A 146 0.00 -16.17 9.06
C LEU A 146 0.41 -15.63 7.68
N LEU A 147 -0.45 -15.77 6.68
CA LEU A 147 -0.22 -15.24 5.32
C LEU A 147 -0.17 -13.71 5.36
N ASP A 148 -1.10 -13.09 6.08
CA ASP A 148 -1.17 -11.65 6.26
C ASP A 148 0.06 -11.13 7.03
N ALA A 149 0.50 -11.83 8.09
CA ALA A 149 1.74 -11.50 8.80
C ALA A 149 2.99 -11.66 7.92
N CYS A 150 3.07 -12.73 7.12
CA CYS A 150 4.16 -12.93 6.16
C CYS A 150 4.18 -11.82 5.11
N PHE A 151 3.03 -11.43 4.57
CA PHE A 151 2.92 -10.32 3.63
C PHE A 151 3.36 -8.99 4.25
N CYS A 152 2.90 -8.70 5.48
CA CYS A 152 3.31 -7.52 6.23
C CYS A 152 4.81 -7.53 6.53
N PHE A 153 5.39 -8.68 6.85
CA PHE A 153 6.82 -8.80 7.04
C PHE A 153 7.57 -8.51 5.74
N LEU A 154 7.19 -9.16 4.64
CA LEU A 154 7.81 -8.97 3.33
C LEU A 154 7.76 -7.52 2.87
N SER A 155 6.67 -6.80 3.12
CA SER A 155 6.57 -5.39 2.76
C SER A 155 7.45 -4.47 3.63
N THR A 156 7.89 -4.93 4.80
CA THR A 156 8.86 -4.20 5.64
C THR A 156 10.31 -4.43 5.24
N VAL A 157 10.62 -5.51 4.50
CA VAL A 157 11.97 -5.86 4.03
C VAL A 157 12.61 -4.76 3.16
N PRO A 158 11.93 -4.17 2.16
CA PRO A 158 12.52 -3.11 1.33
C PRO A 158 12.72 -1.76 2.06
N ARG A 159 12.34 -1.63 3.34
CA ARG A 159 12.55 -0.40 4.14
C ARG A 159 13.98 -0.22 4.67
N ALA A 160 14.96 -0.40 3.81
CA ALA A 160 16.37 -0.24 4.14
C ALA A 160 16.83 1.22 4.34
N THR A 161 16.05 2.20 3.88
CA THR A 161 16.43 3.63 3.85
C THR A 161 16.68 4.19 5.24
N ILE A 162 15.81 3.90 6.21
CA ILE A 162 15.95 4.38 7.60
C ILE A 162 17.19 3.78 8.25
N GLN A 163 17.47 2.49 8.01
CA GLN A 163 18.65 1.83 8.55
C GLN A 163 19.95 2.38 7.95
N GLY A 164 19.91 2.81 6.68
CA GLY A 164 21.01 3.52 6.06
C GLY A 164 21.29 4.87 6.69
N ALA A 165 20.25 5.66 6.95
CA ALA A 165 20.38 6.92 7.67
C ALA A 165 20.89 6.71 9.11
N LEU A 166 20.37 5.68 9.80
CA LEU A 166 20.76 5.32 11.15
C LEU A 166 22.17 4.78 11.28
N GLY A 167 22.70 4.12 10.26
CA GLY A 167 24.01 3.49 10.30
C GLY A 167 25.16 4.46 10.57
N SER A 168 25.02 5.74 10.16
CA SER A 168 26.01 6.79 10.43
C SER A 168 25.88 7.43 11.80
N VAL A 169 24.73 7.29 12.45
CA VAL A 169 24.39 8.05 13.66
C VAL A 169 25.29 7.71 14.87
N PRO A 170 25.58 6.43 15.18
CA PRO A 170 26.51 6.09 16.26
C PRO A 170 27.93 6.65 16.06
N VAL A 171 28.32 6.89 14.80
CA VAL A 171 29.62 7.45 14.45
C VAL A 171 29.62 8.96 14.68
N THR A 172 28.60 9.68 14.19
CA THR A 172 28.49 11.13 14.36
C THR A 172 28.30 11.55 15.81
N MET A 173 27.50 10.80 16.58
CA MET A 173 27.24 11.06 18.00
C MET A 173 28.30 10.46 18.93
N ARG A 174 29.32 9.80 18.37
CA ARG A 174 30.44 9.23 19.10
C ARG A 174 30.02 8.34 20.29
N PHE A 175 28.97 7.52 20.13
CA PHE A 175 28.39 6.70 21.22
C PHE A 175 29.38 5.78 21.93
N PHE A 176 30.44 5.37 21.24
CA PHE A 176 31.42 4.42 21.76
C PHE A 176 32.70 5.06 22.28
N GLN A 177 32.76 6.38 22.54
CA GLN A 177 33.98 7.09 22.98
C GLN A 177 34.73 6.44 24.15
N HIS A 178 34.02 5.76 25.05
CA HIS A 178 34.59 5.16 26.26
C HIS A 178 34.87 3.65 26.12
N CYS A 179 34.69 3.07 24.93
CA CYS A 179 34.98 1.67 24.68
C CYS A 179 36.36 1.52 24.01
N GLU A 180 37.21 0.64 24.54
CA GLU A 180 38.53 0.34 23.95
C GLU A 180 38.43 -0.14 22.48
N LYS A 181 37.31 -0.77 22.12
CA LYS A 181 37.02 -1.28 20.76
C LYS A 181 36.04 -0.42 19.97
N ALA A 182 35.95 0.88 20.28
CA ALA A 182 35.01 1.81 19.65
C ALA A 182 35.10 1.80 18.11
N HIS A 183 36.33 1.87 17.60
CA HIS A 183 36.58 1.92 16.16
C HIS A 183 36.06 0.66 15.45
N THR A 184 36.36 -0.52 15.98
CA THR A 184 35.90 -1.79 15.41
C THR A 184 34.38 -1.91 15.43
N ALA A 185 33.73 -1.49 16.52
CA ALA A 185 32.27 -1.48 16.62
C ALA A 185 31.64 -0.51 15.60
N GLN A 186 32.16 0.71 15.48
CA GLN A 186 31.70 1.71 14.52
C GLN A 186 31.87 1.26 13.07
N GLU A 187 33.03 0.68 12.73
CA GLU A 187 33.27 0.12 11.39
C GLU A 187 32.29 -1.02 11.11
N THR A 188 32.09 -1.92 12.07
CA THR A 188 31.17 -3.06 11.93
C THR A 188 29.72 -2.61 11.74
N ILE A 189 29.27 -1.61 12.50
CA ILE A 189 27.90 -1.06 12.38
C ILE A 189 27.73 -0.36 11.03
N SER A 190 28.68 0.48 10.63
CA SER A 190 28.60 1.20 9.35
C SER A 190 28.63 0.23 8.16
N LEU A 191 29.51 -0.77 8.21
CA LEU A 191 29.62 -1.82 7.21
C LEU A 191 28.33 -2.66 7.14
N GLY A 192 27.84 -3.10 8.30
CA GLY A 192 26.62 -3.88 8.42
C GLY A 192 25.41 -3.12 7.86
N ALA A 193 25.27 -1.82 8.16
CA ALA A 193 24.21 -0.99 7.63
C ALA A 193 24.24 -0.89 6.09
N ARG A 194 25.42 -0.68 5.49
CA ARG A 194 25.57 -0.60 4.02
C ARG A 194 25.24 -1.92 3.34
N LEU A 195 25.79 -3.03 3.85
CA LEU A 195 25.51 -4.37 3.32
C LEU A 195 24.04 -4.73 3.47
N TYR A 196 23.43 -4.40 4.62
CA TYR A 196 22.01 -4.58 4.86
C TYR A 196 21.18 -3.87 3.79
N ILE A 197 21.48 -2.61 3.49
CA ILE A 197 20.73 -1.86 2.47
C ILE A 197 20.81 -2.53 1.11
N VAL A 198 22.01 -2.90 0.65
CA VAL A 198 22.21 -3.49 -0.67
C VAL A 198 21.47 -4.82 -0.79
N VAL A 199 21.64 -5.71 0.19
CA VAL A 199 21.01 -7.03 0.18
C VAL A 199 19.49 -6.92 0.30
N MET A 200 18.99 -6.06 1.17
CA MET A 200 17.56 -6.00 1.51
C MET A 200 16.75 -5.17 0.53
N SER A 201 17.34 -4.13 -0.09
CA SER A 201 16.67 -3.37 -1.15
C SER A 201 16.46 -4.23 -2.39
N VAL A 202 17.52 -4.90 -2.88
CA VAL A 202 17.45 -5.74 -4.08
C VAL A 202 16.73 -7.05 -3.78
N GLY A 203 17.20 -7.79 -2.78
CA GLY A 203 16.63 -9.08 -2.39
C GLY A 203 15.19 -8.95 -1.89
N GLY A 204 14.90 -7.91 -1.11
CA GLY A 204 13.54 -7.67 -0.62
C GLY A 204 12.56 -7.28 -1.71
N MET A 205 12.99 -6.48 -2.70
CA MET A 205 12.13 -6.14 -3.84
C MET A 205 11.85 -7.37 -4.71
N ILE A 206 12.86 -8.22 -4.97
CA ILE A 206 12.67 -9.48 -5.70
C ILE A 206 11.72 -10.40 -4.93
N LEU A 207 11.96 -10.58 -3.63
CA LEU A 207 11.14 -11.44 -2.78
C LEU A 207 9.69 -10.95 -2.70
N LEU A 208 9.48 -9.64 -2.55
CA LEU A 208 8.14 -9.05 -2.51
C LEU A 208 7.40 -9.22 -3.84
N ASN A 209 8.08 -9.03 -4.97
CA ASN A 209 7.46 -9.19 -6.29
C ASN A 209 7.10 -10.66 -6.61
N LEU A 210 7.95 -11.61 -6.22
CA LEU A 210 7.72 -13.04 -6.50
C LEU A 210 6.75 -13.68 -5.51
N VAL A 211 6.98 -13.47 -4.22
CA VAL A 211 6.24 -14.14 -3.15
C VAL A 211 5.04 -13.32 -2.71
N GLY A 212 5.16 -11.98 -2.67
CA GLY A 212 4.07 -11.11 -2.22
C GLY A 212 2.82 -11.23 -3.10
N ALA A 213 2.98 -11.30 -4.43
CA ALA A 213 1.85 -11.51 -5.34
C ALA A 213 1.15 -12.85 -5.08
N ARG A 214 1.91 -13.93 -4.88
CA ARG A 214 1.35 -15.26 -4.60
C ARG A 214 0.64 -15.33 -3.25
N ILE A 215 1.19 -14.69 -2.21
CA ILE A 215 0.52 -14.62 -0.91
C ILE A 215 -0.83 -13.90 -1.04
N LEU A 216 -0.88 -12.79 -1.78
CA LEU A 216 -2.14 -12.06 -2.00
C LEU A 216 -3.18 -12.89 -2.76
N GLU A 217 -2.75 -13.63 -3.79
CA GLU A 217 -3.64 -14.55 -4.54
C GLU A 217 -4.18 -15.67 -3.63
N SER A 218 -3.34 -16.28 -2.79
CA SER A 218 -3.77 -17.30 -1.84
C SER A 218 -4.74 -16.73 -0.78
N THR A 219 -4.43 -15.57 -0.20
CA THR A 219 -5.34 -14.91 0.76
C THR A 219 -6.68 -14.58 0.12
N ALA A 220 -6.70 -14.09 -1.12
CA ALA A 220 -7.94 -13.79 -1.84
C ALA A 220 -8.77 -15.06 -2.11
N ALA A 221 -8.11 -16.16 -2.50
CA ALA A 221 -8.78 -17.44 -2.74
C ALA A 221 -9.41 -18.01 -1.46
N THR A 222 -8.70 -17.96 -0.33
CA THR A 222 -9.23 -18.39 0.98
C THR A 222 -10.45 -17.56 1.39
N ARG A 223 -10.38 -16.23 1.22
CA ARG A 223 -11.52 -15.35 1.54
C ARG A 223 -12.73 -15.58 0.64
N ALA A 224 -12.51 -15.88 -0.64
CA ALA A 224 -13.60 -16.22 -1.55
C ALA A 224 -14.28 -17.54 -1.14
N ALA A 225 -13.51 -18.57 -0.77
CA ALA A 225 -14.05 -19.84 -0.30
C ALA A 225 -14.84 -19.70 1.02
N GLU A 226 -14.34 -18.91 1.96
CA GLU A 226 -15.04 -18.65 3.23
C GLU A 226 -16.33 -17.84 3.01
N GLY A 227 -16.32 -16.86 2.10
CA GLY A 227 -17.52 -16.08 1.77
C GLY A 227 -18.65 -16.91 1.17
N VAL A 228 -18.33 -17.93 0.37
CA VAL A 228 -19.31 -18.87 -0.19
C VAL A 228 -19.95 -19.72 0.91
N LEU A 229 -19.16 -20.22 1.86
CA LEU A 229 -19.67 -21.05 2.96
C LEU A 229 -20.59 -20.26 3.91
N VAL A 230 -20.25 -19.00 4.22
CA VAL A 230 -21.10 -18.14 5.05
C VAL A 230 -22.42 -17.82 4.33
N GLN A 231 -22.39 -17.61 3.01
CA GLN A 231 -23.62 -17.43 2.24
C GLN A 231 -24.47 -18.70 2.21
N GLU A 232 -23.88 -19.90 2.12
CA GLU A 232 -24.64 -21.16 2.19
C GLU A 232 -25.28 -21.41 3.58
N GLU A 233 -24.60 -21.08 4.67
CA GLU A 233 -25.18 -21.20 6.03
C GLU A 233 -26.26 -20.15 6.31
N GLU A 234 -26.10 -18.91 5.84
CA GLU A 234 -27.12 -17.86 6.01
C GLU A 234 -28.34 -18.11 5.11
N ASN A 235 -28.14 -18.70 3.92
CA ASN A 235 -29.19 -19.30 3.09
C ASN A 235 -29.55 -20.74 3.51
N GLY A 236 -29.27 -21.15 4.76
CA GLY A 236 -29.89 -22.32 5.38
C GLY A 236 -31.42 -22.20 5.51
N GLN A 237 -31.99 -21.09 5.06
CA GLN A 237 -33.37 -21.01 4.59
C GLN A 237 -33.44 -21.68 3.22
N ASP A 238 -34.03 -22.89 3.21
CA ASP A 238 -34.26 -23.73 2.02
C ASP A 238 -34.36 -22.84 0.77
N PRO A 239 -33.49 -22.94 -0.26
CA PRO A 239 -33.45 -21.97 -1.36
C PRO A 239 -34.82 -21.77 -2.03
N LEU A 240 -35.68 -22.80 -1.95
CA LEU A 240 -37.11 -22.75 -2.26
C LEU A 240 -37.91 -21.74 -1.44
N GLN A 241 -37.65 -21.63 -0.14
CA GLN A 241 -38.28 -20.72 0.80
C GLN A 241 -37.81 -19.27 0.61
N ALA A 242 -36.53 -19.03 0.31
CA ALA A 242 -36.03 -17.69 -0.03
C ALA A 242 -36.61 -17.17 -1.37
N VAL A 243 -36.73 -18.04 -2.38
CA VAL A 243 -37.39 -17.72 -3.67
C VAL A 243 -38.90 -17.55 -3.50
N SER A 244 -39.55 -18.39 -2.68
CA SER A 244 -40.98 -18.27 -2.34
C SER A 244 -41.29 -16.94 -1.67
N GLU A 245 -40.45 -16.47 -0.73
CA GLU A 245 -40.64 -15.18 -0.06
C GLU A 245 -40.38 -13.99 -1.00
N MET A 246 -39.33 -14.04 -1.82
CA MET A 246 -38.98 -12.93 -2.72
C MET A 246 -40.02 -12.67 -3.81
N TYR A 247 -40.69 -13.74 -4.28
CA TYR A 247 -41.70 -13.63 -5.33
C TYR A 247 -43.14 -13.81 -4.83
N SER A 248 -43.34 -13.99 -3.52
CA SER A 248 -44.65 -14.32 -2.93
C SER A 248 -45.33 -15.53 -3.61
N LEU A 249 -44.52 -16.49 -4.07
CA LEU A 249 -45.00 -17.66 -4.81
C LEU A 249 -45.38 -18.77 -3.85
N THR A 250 -46.49 -19.46 -4.12
CA THR A 250 -46.85 -20.65 -3.35
C THR A 250 -45.88 -21.80 -3.67
N PRO A 251 -45.66 -22.76 -2.74
CA PRO A 251 -44.72 -23.87 -2.96
C PRO A 251 -45.00 -24.66 -4.24
N GLU A 252 -46.26 -24.78 -4.64
CA GLU A 252 -46.70 -25.43 -5.88
C GLU A 252 -46.22 -24.68 -7.13
N GLN A 253 -46.26 -23.34 -7.11
CA GLN A 253 -45.79 -22.53 -8.23
C GLN A 253 -44.27 -22.62 -8.41
N VAL A 254 -43.51 -22.74 -7.31
CA VAL A 254 -42.06 -22.91 -7.38
C VAL A 254 -41.70 -24.28 -7.96
N GLN A 255 -42.40 -25.35 -7.56
CA GLN A 255 -42.21 -26.67 -8.17
C GLN A 255 -42.55 -26.69 -9.66
N ASP A 256 -43.61 -26.01 -10.08
CA ASP A 256 -43.98 -25.92 -11.50
C ASP A 256 -42.93 -25.16 -12.33
N VAL A 257 -42.32 -24.11 -11.78
CA VAL A 257 -41.24 -23.37 -12.46
C VAL A 257 -39.97 -24.23 -12.58
N ILE A 258 -39.58 -24.95 -11.52
CA ILE A 258 -38.43 -25.85 -11.54
C ILE A 258 -38.66 -26.98 -12.55
N ARG A 259 -39.87 -27.54 -12.59
CA ARG A 259 -40.24 -28.58 -13.54
C ARG A 259 -40.15 -28.09 -14.99
N ARG A 260 -40.66 -26.89 -15.29
CA ARG A 260 -40.58 -26.30 -16.63
C ARG A 260 -39.15 -25.97 -17.04
N ALA A 261 -38.32 -25.51 -16.10
CA ALA A 261 -36.90 -25.27 -16.37
C ALA A 261 -36.17 -26.57 -16.73
N ALA A 262 -36.43 -27.66 -16.00
CA ALA A 262 -35.85 -28.98 -16.30
C ALA A 262 -36.36 -29.57 -17.63
N GLU A 263 -37.62 -29.32 -18.00
CA GLU A 263 -38.17 -29.71 -19.31
C GLU A 263 -37.48 -28.95 -20.45
N LEU A 264 -37.16 -27.66 -20.26
CA LEU A 264 -36.44 -26.86 -21.26
C LEU A 264 -34.96 -27.24 -21.39
N GLU A 265 -34.27 -27.56 -20.29
CA GLU A 265 -32.88 -28.06 -20.34
C GLU A 265 -32.80 -29.42 -21.08
N ALA A 266 -33.79 -30.29 -20.90
CA ALA A 266 -33.86 -31.56 -21.62
C ALA A 266 -34.13 -31.37 -23.13
N GLU A 267 -34.85 -30.32 -23.53
CA GLU A 267 -35.06 -29.98 -24.94
C GLU A 267 -33.81 -29.39 -25.60
N GLU A 268 -32.97 -28.63 -24.86
CA GLU A 268 -31.71 -28.08 -25.40
C GLU A 268 -30.64 -29.17 -25.65
N GLU A 269 -30.59 -30.24 -24.82
CA GLU A 269 -29.64 -31.34 -25.03
C GLU A 269 -29.92 -32.16 -26.31
N ASP A 270 -31.16 -32.16 -26.81
CA ASP A 270 -31.53 -32.84 -28.06
C ASP A 270 -31.23 -31.99 -29.32
N GLU A 271 -31.10 -30.66 -29.19
CA GLU A 271 -30.76 -29.77 -30.32
C GLU A 271 -29.24 -29.56 -30.54
N GLU A 272 -28.38 -29.84 -29.55
CA GLU A 272 -26.91 -29.74 -29.71
C GLU A 272 -26.26 -30.87 -30.54
N GLY A 273 -27.07 -31.69 -31.24
CA GLY A 273 -26.63 -32.58 -32.32
C GLY A 273 -26.16 -31.85 -33.58
N GLY A 274 -25.20 -30.93 -33.44
CA GLY A 274 -24.56 -30.22 -34.55
C GLY A 274 -23.74 -31.15 -35.45
N PRO A 275 -23.56 -30.80 -36.75
CA PRO A 275 -22.88 -31.65 -37.72
C PRO A 275 -21.43 -31.96 -37.31
N SER A 276 -21.08 -33.25 -37.43
CA SER A 276 -19.79 -33.81 -37.05
C SER A 276 -18.62 -33.12 -37.78
N MET A 277 -17.54 -32.85 -37.04
CA MET A 277 -16.30 -32.20 -37.46
C MET A 277 -15.57 -32.88 -38.65
N ASN A 278 -16.02 -34.07 -39.08
CA ASN A 278 -15.50 -34.76 -40.25
C ASN A 278 -15.96 -34.16 -41.60
N ASP A 279 -17.07 -33.42 -41.63
CA ASP A 279 -17.55 -32.80 -42.88
C ASP A 279 -16.78 -31.53 -43.25
N MET A 280 -16.09 -30.90 -42.29
CA MET A 280 -15.31 -29.69 -42.54
C MET A 280 -13.90 -29.97 -43.10
N GLN A 281 -13.41 -31.21 -43.00
CA GLN A 281 -12.07 -31.60 -43.45
C GLN A 281 -11.98 -31.98 -44.93
N ARG A 282 -13.10 -32.03 -45.67
CA ARG A 282 -13.13 -32.37 -47.10
C ARG A 282 -13.06 -31.16 -48.05
N SER A 283 -13.00 -29.95 -47.52
CA SER A 283 -13.00 -28.69 -48.29
C SER A 283 -11.59 -28.09 -48.52
N LEU A 284 -10.55 -28.64 -47.87
CA LEU A 284 -9.19 -28.11 -47.92
C LEU A 284 -8.21 -29.08 -48.59
N SER A 285 -8.46 -29.41 -49.86
CA SER A 285 -7.47 -30.07 -50.70
C SER A 285 -7.59 -29.58 -52.14
N ASP A 286 -6.98 -28.43 -52.42
CA ASP A 286 -6.57 -28.06 -53.78
C ASP A 286 -5.39 -27.07 -53.72
N PRO A 287 -4.15 -27.48 -54.06
CA PRO A 287 -3.07 -26.55 -54.28
C PRO A 287 -2.65 -26.61 -55.75
N THR A 288 -2.91 -25.55 -56.51
CA THR A 288 -2.19 -25.30 -57.78
C THR A 288 -1.48 -23.96 -57.77
N SER A 289 -0.20 -24.06 -58.12
CA SER A 289 0.77 -23.07 -58.61
C SER A 289 0.23 -21.73 -59.09
N ASP A 290 0.94 -20.62 -58.83
CA ASP A 290 1.98 -20.21 -59.79
C ASP A 290 2.86 -19.04 -59.35
N SER A 291 4.07 -19.09 -59.87
CA SER A 291 5.13 -18.08 -59.83
C SER A 291 4.82 -16.89 -60.72
N LYS A 292 5.10 -15.65 -60.27
CA LYS A 292 5.68 -14.65 -61.18
C LYS A 292 6.37 -13.46 -60.50
N SER A 293 7.67 -13.37 -60.78
CA SER A 293 8.50 -12.18 -60.64
C SER A 293 7.94 -10.99 -61.44
N ARG A 294 7.95 -9.80 -60.84
CA ARG A 294 8.01 -8.54 -61.59
C ARG A 294 8.59 -7.39 -60.76
N SER A 295 9.79 -6.97 -61.16
CA SER A 295 10.28 -5.61 -60.93
C SER A 295 9.40 -4.60 -61.65
N MET A 296 9.01 -3.50 -61.01
CA MET A 296 8.65 -2.27 -61.70
C MET A 296 8.59 -1.06 -60.75
N LEU A 297 9.42 -0.06 -61.09
CA LEU A 297 9.17 1.38 -61.09
C LEU A 297 8.54 2.07 -59.86
N LEU A 298 9.37 2.93 -59.26
CA LEU A 298 9.00 4.05 -58.39
C LEU A 298 8.07 5.03 -59.12
N LEU A 299 6.81 5.09 -58.69
CA LEU A 299 5.91 6.21 -58.89
C LEU A 299 5.50 6.77 -57.50
N PRO A 300 5.13 8.05 -57.39
CA PRO A 300 4.78 8.66 -56.11
C PRO A 300 3.45 8.08 -55.62
N VAL A 301 3.47 7.49 -54.42
CA VAL A 301 2.30 6.94 -53.74
C VAL A 301 1.49 8.10 -53.18
N GLU A 302 0.34 8.37 -53.80
CA GLU A 302 -0.77 9.08 -53.15
C GLU A 302 -1.23 8.25 -51.94
N ALA A 303 -1.33 8.92 -50.78
CA ALA A 303 -1.72 8.28 -49.53
C ALA A 303 -3.12 7.65 -49.67
N PRO A 304 -3.29 6.37 -49.31
CA PRO A 304 -4.61 5.75 -49.32
C PRO A 304 -5.48 6.40 -48.23
N PRO A 305 -6.79 6.55 -48.45
CA PRO A 305 -7.70 7.03 -47.42
C PRO A 305 -7.65 6.10 -46.22
N GLU A 306 -7.53 6.69 -45.02
CA GLU A 306 -7.54 5.96 -43.76
C GLU A 306 -8.74 5.00 -43.72
N PRO A 307 -8.53 3.70 -43.42
CA PRO A 307 -9.64 2.81 -43.17
C PRO A 307 -10.36 3.31 -41.92
N ALA A 308 -11.67 3.56 -42.04
CA ALA A 308 -12.53 3.87 -40.90
C ALA A 308 -12.37 2.74 -39.86
N GLU A 309 -11.68 3.04 -38.74
CA GLU A 309 -11.56 2.11 -37.63
C GLU A 309 -12.97 1.82 -37.10
N GLU A 310 -13.35 0.53 -37.11
CA GLU A 310 -14.58 0.08 -36.47
C GLU A 310 -14.56 0.46 -34.98
N PRO A 311 -15.65 1.06 -34.46
CA PRO A 311 -15.72 1.59 -33.10
C PRO A 311 -15.47 0.54 -32.00
N GLU A 312 -15.57 -0.76 -32.30
CA GLU A 312 -15.30 -1.83 -31.35
C GLU A 312 -13.80 -2.03 -31.06
N ALA A 313 -12.91 -1.83 -32.03
CA ALA A 313 -11.48 -2.04 -31.84
C ALA A 313 -10.85 -0.94 -30.94
N GLN A 314 -11.36 0.29 -31.02
CA GLN A 314 -10.99 1.39 -30.11
C GLN A 314 -11.52 1.18 -28.68
N ALA A 315 -12.72 0.62 -28.53
CA ALA A 315 -13.27 0.29 -27.21
C ALA A 315 -12.47 -0.81 -26.49
N VAL A 316 -11.96 -1.80 -27.23
CA VAL A 316 -11.13 -2.87 -26.64
C VAL A 316 -9.72 -2.38 -26.27
N ARG A 317 -9.11 -1.48 -27.07
CA ARG A 317 -7.82 -0.85 -26.74
C ARG A 317 -7.92 0.11 -25.55
N SER A 318 -8.99 0.91 -25.43
CA SER A 318 -9.20 1.80 -24.28
C SER A 318 -9.43 1.00 -22.98
N ARG A 319 -10.15 -0.13 -23.05
CA ARG A 319 -10.33 -1.06 -21.91
C ARG A 319 -9.02 -1.74 -21.47
N ARG A 320 -8.11 -2.07 -22.39
CA ARG A 320 -6.78 -2.64 -22.06
C ARG A 320 -5.82 -1.61 -21.49
N ALA A 321 -5.85 -0.36 -21.98
CA ALA A 321 -5.05 0.74 -21.42
C ALA A 321 -5.51 1.13 -20.01
N GLY A 322 -6.83 1.15 -19.75
CA GLY A 322 -7.40 1.39 -18.42
C GLY A 322 -6.98 0.35 -17.37
N ARG A 323 -6.96 -0.95 -17.74
CA ARG A 323 -6.50 -2.03 -16.81
C ARG A 323 -5.03 -1.93 -16.44
N LYS A 324 -4.14 -1.56 -17.39
CA LYS A 324 -2.71 -1.39 -17.09
C LYS A 324 -2.46 -0.19 -16.17
N HIS A 325 -3.25 0.88 -16.30
CA HIS A 325 -3.16 2.06 -15.42
C HIS A 325 -3.73 1.79 -14.01
N GLN A 326 -4.78 0.96 -13.89
CA GLN A 326 -5.35 0.52 -12.61
C GLN A 326 -4.40 -0.40 -11.81
N VAL A 327 -3.71 -1.33 -12.49
CA VAL A 327 -2.74 -2.23 -11.83
C VAL A 327 -1.51 -1.46 -11.34
N CYS A 328 -1.08 -0.40 -12.05
CA CYS A 328 -0.03 0.50 -11.55
C CYS A 328 -0.50 1.32 -10.34
N ARG A 329 -1.74 1.85 -10.34
CA ARG A 329 -2.33 2.53 -9.17
C ARG A 329 -2.50 1.60 -7.96
N LEU A 330 -2.84 0.33 -8.16
CA LEU A 330 -2.93 -0.64 -7.06
C LEU A 330 -1.55 -0.92 -6.43
N LYS A 331 -0.48 -1.01 -7.24
CA LYS A 331 0.88 -1.24 -6.74
C LYS A 331 1.44 -0.05 -5.95
N THR A 332 1.15 1.18 -6.36
CA THR A 332 1.56 2.39 -5.63
C THR A 332 0.66 2.64 -4.42
N GLY A 333 -0.64 2.37 -4.55
CA GLY A 333 -1.62 2.49 -3.47
C GLY A 333 -1.46 1.47 -2.35
N LEU A 334 -0.95 0.26 -2.60
CA LEU A 334 -0.75 -0.76 -1.56
C LEU A 334 0.45 -0.45 -0.65
N VAL A 335 1.49 0.18 -1.18
CA VAL A 335 2.65 0.66 -0.41
C VAL A 335 2.26 1.87 0.45
N PHE A 336 1.41 2.74 -0.08
CA PHE A 336 0.80 3.84 0.68
C PHE A 336 -0.19 3.31 1.72
N ALA A 337 -1.09 2.39 1.38
CA ALA A 337 -2.12 1.83 2.27
C ALA A 337 -1.54 1.03 3.45
N GLN A 338 -0.33 0.49 3.37
CA GLN A 338 0.32 -0.15 4.52
C GLN A 338 1.01 0.85 5.45
N PHE A 339 1.53 1.97 4.93
CA PHE A 339 1.97 3.08 5.77
C PHE A 339 0.74 3.76 6.40
N ASP A 340 -0.30 3.98 5.59
CA ASP A 340 -1.56 4.61 5.97
C ASP A 340 -2.40 3.72 6.89
N MET A 341 -2.45 2.38 6.77
CA MET A 341 -3.18 1.56 7.76
C MET A 341 -2.48 1.51 9.12
N ALA A 342 -1.16 1.33 9.15
CA ALA A 342 -0.42 1.32 10.41
C ALA A 342 -0.40 2.73 11.05
N TRP A 343 -0.31 3.77 10.23
CA TRP A 343 -0.31 5.16 10.69
C TRP A 343 -1.70 5.67 11.02
N SER A 344 -2.72 5.37 10.22
CA SER A 344 -4.13 5.72 10.47
C SER A 344 -4.65 4.97 11.69
N GLN A 345 -4.27 3.71 11.95
CA GLN A 345 -4.60 3.09 13.25
C GLN A 345 -3.93 3.79 14.45
N VAL A 346 -2.67 4.23 14.32
CA VAL A 346 -1.98 4.97 15.38
C VAL A 346 -2.57 6.38 15.54
N ALA A 347 -2.87 7.08 14.45
CA ALA A 347 -3.44 8.41 14.42
C ALA A 347 -4.90 8.42 14.88
N TYR A 348 -5.69 7.40 14.51
CA TYR A 348 -7.08 7.21 14.96
C TYR A 348 -7.11 6.84 16.44
N SER A 349 -6.24 5.93 16.90
CA SER A 349 -6.11 5.61 18.33
C SER A 349 -5.60 6.79 19.16
N ALA A 350 -4.70 7.61 18.62
CA ALA A 350 -4.26 8.85 19.27
C ALA A 350 -5.39 9.90 19.30
N SER A 351 -6.10 10.09 18.19
CA SER A 351 -7.21 11.03 18.07
C SER A 351 -8.36 10.68 19.01
N ASP A 352 -8.76 9.41 19.09
CA ASP A 352 -9.79 8.94 20.04
C ASP A 352 -9.38 9.15 21.50
N ARG A 353 -8.10 8.90 21.85
CA ARG A 353 -7.60 9.18 23.20
C ARG A 353 -7.61 10.68 23.52
N PHE A 354 -7.27 11.54 22.56
CA PHE A 354 -7.34 12.99 22.74
C PHE A 354 -8.79 13.48 22.86
N LYS A 355 -9.71 12.91 22.09
CA LYS A 355 -11.14 13.24 22.12
C LYS A 355 -11.78 12.80 23.44
N GLN A 356 -11.52 11.57 23.90
CA GLN A 356 -11.97 11.09 25.21
C GLN A 356 -11.39 11.91 26.37
N LYS A 357 -10.12 12.35 26.29
CA LYS A 357 -9.48 13.16 27.33
C LYS A 357 -10.03 14.59 27.37
N GLY A 358 -10.37 15.16 26.22
CA GLY A 358 -11.06 16.45 26.11
C GLY A 358 -12.45 16.41 26.75
N GLU A 359 -13.26 15.40 26.43
CA GLU A 359 -14.60 15.24 27.02
C GLU A 359 -14.57 14.95 28.53
N SER A 360 -13.53 14.28 29.02
CA SER A 360 -13.32 14.04 30.46
C SER A 360 -12.94 15.34 31.20
N MET A 361 -12.08 16.18 30.62
CA MET A 361 -11.72 17.47 31.21
C MET A 361 -12.91 18.44 31.26
N ASP A 362 -13.72 18.51 30.20
CA ASP A 362 -14.91 19.38 30.20
C ASP A 362 -15.93 18.95 31.26
N LYS A 363 -16.13 17.64 31.45
CA LYS A 363 -17.01 17.11 32.51
C LYS A 363 -16.48 17.38 33.93
N GLN A 364 -15.16 17.48 34.12
CA GLN A 364 -14.58 17.83 35.43
C GLN A 364 -14.56 19.34 35.71
N LEU A 365 -14.52 20.19 34.68
CA LEU A 365 -14.49 21.64 34.85
C LEU A 365 -15.88 22.28 34.96
N LEU A 366 -16.93 21.59 34.51
CA LEU A 366 -18.32 22.12 34.52
C LEU A 366 -19.09 22.06 35.86
N PRO A 367 -18.77 21.28 36.92
CA PRO A 367 -19.58 21.32 38.15
C PRO A 367 -19.25 22.49 39.09
N LYS A 368 -18.08 23.13 38.97
CA LYS A 368 -17.63 24.14 39.95
C LYS A 368 -18.01 25.58 39.62
N ARG A 369 -18.39 25.89 38.38
CA ARG A 369 -18.65 27.28 37.94
C ARG A 369 -20.11 27.74 38.10
N ARG A 370 -21.04 26.85 38.47
CA ARG A 370 -22.46 27.19 38.67
C ARG A 370 -22.85 27.57 40.11
N ARG A 371 -21.95 27.51 41.09
CA ARG A 371 -22.26 27.91 42.48
C ARG A 371 -21.82 29.32 42.87
N SER A 372 -21.10 30.05 42.01
CA SER A 372 -20.56 31.37 42.36
C SER A 372 -21.33 32.56 41.76
N VAL A 373 -22.45 32.33 41.07
CA VAL A 373 -23.26 33.40 40.42
C VAL A 373 -24.64 33.57 41.08
N GLN A 374 -24.86 32.98 42.26
CA GLN A 374 -26.10 33.16 43.04
C GLN A 374 -25.90 33.94 44.35
N GLN A 375 -24.74 34.58 44.55
CA GLN A 375 -24.45 35.41 45.72
C GLN A 375 -23.75 36.75 45.37
N LEU A 376 -24.13 37.37 44.26
CA LEU A 376 -23.79 38.77 43.97
C LEU A 376 -25.02 39.49 43.40
#